data_AF-A0A8T4C7X2-F1
#
_entry.id   AF-A0A8T4C7X2-F1
#
_cell.length_a   1.000
_cell.length_b   1.000
_cell.length_c   1.000
_cell.angle_alpha   90.00
_cell.angle_beta   90.00
_cell.angle_gamma   90.00
#
_symmetry.space_group_name_H-M   'P 1'
#
loop_
_entity.id
_entity.type
_entity.pdbx_description
1 polymer ?
#
loop_
_entity_poly.entity_id
_entity_poly.type
_entity_poly.pdbx_seq_one_letter_code
_entity_poly.pdbx_strand_id
1 'polypeptide(L)'
;MADPLIGLHAFLGEFAVFAFLWVMVELFNPNKESLARVKIISSIGLVFLFLSWFVGGYYYLNVYGADVKPLIKAGPQPWAHLVFTETKEHVFLFLPFIGLLAYFLIHSHGENLVKERKTRHAIQLLCLMIVLIGLSMAGMGYLISTGARNALEAGVTI
;
A
#
# COMPACT_ATOMS: atom_id res chain seq x y z
N MET A 1 -13.50 -4.52 -18.05
CA MET A 1 -12.85 -5.85 -17.95
C MET A 1 -11.73 -5.77 -16.94
N ALA A 2 -11.42 -6.83 -16.19
CA ALA A 2 -10.37 -6.79 -15.17
C ALA A 2 -9.01 -6.54 -15.82
N ASP A 3 -8.48 -5.33 -15.65
CA ASP A 3 -7.16 -4.97 -16.16
C ASP A 3 -6.08 -5.67 -15.31
N PRO A 4 -5.16 -6.45 -15.90
CA PRO A 4 -4.10 -7.12 -15.16
C PRO A 4 -3.28 -6.18 -14.26
N LEU A 5 -3.19 -4.89 -14.60
CA LEU A 5 -2.51 -3.87 -13.82
C LEU A 5 -3.14 -3.67 -12.45
N ILE A 6 -4.47 -3.82 -12.31
CA ILE A 6 -5.11 -3.67 -10.99
C ILE A 6 -4.71 -4.81 -10.06
N GLY A 7 -4.62 -6.04 -10.59
CA GLY A 7 -4.20 -7.22 -9.85
C GLY A 7 -2.72 -7.14 -9.48
N LEU A 8 -1.87 -6.73 -10.42
CA LEU A 8 -0.45 -6.54 -10.18
C LEU A 8 -0.18 -5.45 -9.14
N HIS A 9 -0.86 -4.31 -9.24
CA HIS A 9 -0.77 -3.22 -8.26
C HIS A 9 -1.15 -3.68 -6.84
N ALA A 10 -2.28 -4.38 -6.71
CA ALA A 10 -2.76 -4.90 -5.43
C ALA A 10 -1.79 -5.93 -4.84
N PHE A 11 -1.35 -6.91 -5.65
CA PHE A 11 -0.36 -7.90 -5.25
C PHE A 11 0.91 -7.26 -4.70
N LEU A 12 1.49 -6.31 -5.44
CA LEU A 12 2.71 -5.62 -5.01
C LEU A 12 2.49 -4.86 -3.70
N GLY A 13 1.36 -4.16 -3.56
CA GLY A 13 1.02 -3.39 -2.36
C GLY A 13 0.83 -4.27 -1.12
N GLU A 14 0.12 -5.38 -1.26
CA GLU A 14 -0.14 -6.33 -0.17
C GLU A 14 1.13 -7.05 0.28
N PHE A 15 1.98 -7.47 -0.66
CA PHE A 15 3.27 -8.08 -0.30
C PHE A 15 4.22 -7.08 0.35
N ALA A 16 4.16 -5.80 -0.04
CA ALA A 16 4.87 -4.75 0.69
C ALA A 16 4.38 -4.60 2.13
N VAL A 17 3.05 -4.63 2.35
CA VAL A 17 2.44 -4.60 3.69
C VAL A 17 2.94 -5.78 4.53
N PHE A 18 2.95 -6.99 3.98
CA PHE A 18 3.46 -8.16 4.69
C PHE A 18 4.97 -8.07 4.99
N ALA A 19 5.77 -7.51 4.07
CA ALA A 19 7.18 -7.26 4.32
C ALA A 19 7.39 -6.29 5.50
N PHE A 20 6.65 -5.18 5.56
CA PHE A 20 6.76 -4.24 6.69
C PHE A 20 6.16 -4.78 7.99
N LEU A 21 5.14 -5.63 7.92
CA LEU A 21 4.66 -6.39 9.08
C LEU A 21 5.75 -7.32 9.63
N TRP A 22 6.46 -8.04 8.75
CA TRP A 22 7.60 -8.87 9.14
C TRP A 22 8.68 -8.02 9.82
N VAL A 23 9.10 -6.91 9.20
CA VAL A 23 10.09 -5.99 9.78
C VAL A 23 9.69 -5.53 11.19
N MET A 24 8.42 -5.15 11.38
CA MET A 24 7.91 -4.74 12.70
C MET A 24 8.09 -5.85 13.75
N VAL A 25 7.78 -7.09 13.38
CA VAL A 25 7.86 -8.26 14.28
C VAL A 25 9.30 -8.57 14.68
N GLU A 26 10.24 -8.57 13.73
CA GLU A 26 11.66 -8.86 13.99
C GLU A 26 12.33 -7.82 14.91
N LEU A 27 11.78 -6.61 14.97
CA LEU A 27 12.29 -5.54 15.82
C LEU A 27 11.82 -5.62 17.29
N PHE A 28 10.89 -6.53 17.65
CA PHE A 28 10.50 -6.72 19.06
C PHE A 28 11.62 -7.32 19.90
N ASN A 29 12.38 -8.27 19.34
CA ASN A 29 13.50 -8.91 20.01
C ASN A 29 14.69 -9.07 19.06
N PRO A 30 15.45 -7.99 18.80
CA PRO A 30 16.48 -8.01 17.76
C PRO A 30 17.74 -8.76 18.19
N ASN A 31 18.30 -9.52 17.25
CA ASN A 31 19.62 -10.12 17.30
C ASN A 31 20.31 -9.92 15.94
N LYS A 32 21.53 -10.45 15.77
CA LYS A 32 22.28 -10.26 14.52
C LYS A 32 21.57 -10.88 13.31
N GLU A 33 21.00 -12.07 13.47
CA GLU A 33 20.29 -12.73 12.37
C GLU A 33 18.99 -11.99 12.00
N SER A 34 18.24 -11.49 12.99
CA SER A 34 17.01 -10.73 12.73
C SER A 34 17.29 -9.41 12.04
N LEU A 35 18.38 -8.71 12.40
CA LEU A 35 18.75 -7.47 11.75
C LEU A 35 19.17 -7.66 10.29
N ALA A 36 19.82 -8.78 9.96
CA ALA A 36 20.10 -9.14 8.57
C ALA A 36 18.80 -9.32 7.77
N ARG A 37 17.82 -10.05 8.33
CA ARG A 37 16.50 -10.22 7.71
C ARG A 37 15.75 -8.90 7.60
N VAL A 38 15.73 -8.08 8.65
CA VAL A 38 15.09 -6.75 8.65
C VAL A 38 15.60 -5.88 7.51
N LYS A 39 16.92 -5.83 7.28
CA LYS A 39 17.50 -5.08 6.15
C LYS A 39 16.97 -5.61 4.82
N ILE A 40 17.11 -6.91 4.56
CA ILE A 40 16.68 -7.55 3.31
C ILE A 40 15.17 -7.33 3.06
N ILE A 41 14.34 -7.64 4.05
CA ILE A 41 12.88 -7.58 3.92
C ILE A 41 12.40 -6.12 3.79
N SER A 42 13.03 -5.17 4.51
CA SER A 42 12.71 -3.74 4.34
C SER A 42 13.05 -3.22 2.94
N SER A 43 14.15 -3.70 2.33
CA SER A 43 14.50 -3.38 0.94
C SER A 43 13.47 -3.93 -0.05
N ILE A 44 13.06 -5.20 0.12
CA ILE A 44 12.04 -5.84 -0.71
C ILE A 44 10.70 -5.09 -0.59
N GLY A 45 10.28 -4.81 0.65
CA GLY A 45 9.05 -4.06 0.93
C GLY A 45 9.06 -2.68 0.29
N LEU A 46 10.18 -1.95 0.37
CA LEU A 46 10.34 -0.65 -0.27
C LEU A 46 10.21 -0.73 -1.79
N VAL A 47 10.89 -1.68 -2.43
CA VAL A 47 10.79 -1.89 -3.88
C VAL A 47 9.35 -2.18 -4.28
N PHE A 48 8.65 -3.04 -3.52
CA PHE A 48 7.27 -3.37 -3.81
C PHE A 48 6.30 -2.19 -3.62
N LEU A 49 6.52 -1.33 -2.62
CA LEU A 49 5.74 -0.09 -2.47
C LEU A 49 5.88 0.80 -3.70
N PHE A 50 7.11 1.02 -4.18
CA PHE A 50 7.34 1.84 -5.37
C PHE A 50 6.77 1.22 -6.63
N LEU A 51 6.95 -0.10 -6.83
CA LEU A 51 6.36 -0.78 -7.98
C LEU A 51 4.83 -0.73 -7.94
N SER A 52 4.21 -0.97 -6.78
CA SER A 52 2.77 -0.80 -6.61
C SER A 52 2.34 0.63 -6.94
N TRP A 53 3.10 1.63 -6.48
CA TRP A 53 2.83 3.04 -6.75
C TRP A 53 2.89 3.37 -8.24
N PHE A 54 3.92 2.93 -8.97
CA PHE A 54 4.04 3.15 -10.41
C PHE A 54 2.96 2.43 -11.22
N VAL A 55 2.71 1.15 -10.94
CA VAL A 55 1.67 0.37 -11.64
C VAL A 55 0.28 0.95 -11.39
N GLY A 56 -0.02 1.29 -10.12
CA GLY A 56 -1.29 1.90 -9.74
C GLY A 56 -1.48 3.29 -10.34
N GLY A 57 -0.44 4.12 -10.33
CA GLY A 57 -0.47 5.44 -10.96
C GLY A 57 -0.65 5.37 -12.48
N TYR A 58 0.03 4.44 -13.15
CA TYR A 58 -0.16 4.22 -14.58
C TYR A 58 -1.58 3.77 -14.90
N TYR A 59 -2.11 2.78 -14.18
CA TYR A 59 -3.50 2.34 -14.32
C TYR A 59 -4.49 3.48 -14.08
N TYR A 60 -4.23 4.31 -13.05
CA TYR A 60 -5.07 5.44 -12.70
C TYR A 60 -5.20 6.45 -13.86
N LEU A 61 -4.06 6.83 -14.43
CA LEU A 61 -3.99 7.85 -15.48
C LEU A 61 -4.52 7.36 -16.82
N ASN A 62 -4.28 6.09 -17.18
CA ASN A 62 -4.55 5.60 -18.53
C ASN A 62 -5.88 4.84 -18.66
N VAL A 63 -6.40 4.28 -17.57
CA VAL A 63 -7.58 3.39 -17.62
C VAL A 63 -8.67 3.87 -16.66
N TYR A 64 -8.32 4.08 -15.38
CA TYR A 64 -9.34 4.38 -14.36
C TYR A 64 -10.10 5.68 -14.68
N GLY A 65 -9.39 6.75 -15.05
CA GLY A 65 -10.00 8.05 -15.30
C GLY A 65 -11.00 8.06 -16.46
N ALA A 66 -10.69 7.32 -17.54
CA ALA A 66 -11.52 7.26 -18.74
C ALA A 66 -12.68 6.27 -18.60
N ASP A 67 -12.42 5.08 -18.06
CA ASP A 67 -13.37 3.97 -18.17
C ASP A 67 -14.08 3.68 -16.86
N VAL A 68 -13.37 3.72 -15.73
CA VAL A 68 -13.92 3.23 -14.45
C VAL A 68 -14.59 4.34 -13.65
N LYS A 69 -14.00 5.54 -13.64
CA LYS A 69 -14.54 6.70 -12.92
C LYS A 69 -15.93 7.10 -13.43
N PRO A 70 -16.19 7.26 -14.73
CA PRO A 70 -17.52 7.62 -15.23
C PRO A 70 -18.54 6.53 -14.91
N LEU A 71 -18.16 5.26 -15.05
CA LEU A 71 -19.02 4.11 -14.75
C LEU A 71 -19.51 4.12 -13.30
N ILE A 72 -18.59 4.26 -12.34
CA ILE A 72 -18.95 4.29 -10.90
C ILE A 72 -19.85 5.50 -10.61
N LYS A 73 -19.54 6.67 -11.18
CA LYS A 73 -20.31 7.89 -10.95
C LYS A 73 -21.73 7.84 -11.52
N ALA A 74 -21.93 7.12 -12.64
CA ALA A 74 -23.24 6.91 -13.24
C ALA A 74 -24.01 5.74 -12.59
N GLY A 75 -23.32 4.90 -11.82
CA GLY A 75 -23.91 3.77 -11.10
C GLY A 75 -24.70 4.14 -9.84
N PRO A 76 -25.32 3.14 -9.19
CA PRO A 76 -26.12 3.34 -7.98
C PRO A 76 -25.28 3.74 -6.74
N GLN A 77 -23.95 3.66 -6.82
CA GLN A 77 -23.04 3.91 -5.71
C GLN A 77 -21.92 4.92 -6.07
N PRO A 78 -22.26 6.17 -6.44
CA PRO A 78 -21.27 7.17 -6.83
C PRO A 78 -20.34 7.55 -5.67
N TRP A 79 -20.81 7.37 -4.44
CA TRP A 79 -20.05 7.60 -3.20
C TRP A 79 -18.79 6.73 -3.10
N ALA A 80 -18.76 5.56 -3.78
CA ALA A 80 -17.57 4.71 -3.81
C ALA A 80 -16.37 5.45 -4.42
N HIS A 81 -16.60 6.26 -5.46
CA HIS A 81 -15.56 7.14 -5.99
C HIS A 81 -15.34 8.36 -5.09
N LEU A 82 -16.42 9.08 -4.75
CA LEU A 82 -16.33 10.37 -4.03
C LEU A 82 -15.62 10.27 -2.68
N VAL A 83 -15.75 9.14 -1.98
CA VAL A 83 -15.12 8.95 -0.67
C VAL A 83 -13.86 8.10 -0.80
N PHE A 84 -13.96 6.86 -1.27
CA PHE A 84 -12.84 5.92 -1.18
C PHE A 84 -11.78 6.17 -2.23
N THR A 85 -12.16 6.42 -3.49
CA THR A 85 -11.15 6.70 -4.51
C THR A 85 -10.39 7.98 -4.17
N GLU A 86 -11.08 9.08 -3.91
CA GLU A 86 -10.46 10.37 -3.57
C GLU A 86 -9.57 10.25 -2.31
N THR A 87 -10.02 9.54 -1.27
CA THR A 87 -9.20 9.29 -0.07
C THR A 87 -7.96 8.46 -0.40
N LYS A 88 -8.11 7.36 -1.17
CA LYS A 88 -6.98 6.53 -1.58
C LYS A 88 -5.96 7.35 -2.36
N GLU A 89 -6.40 8.17 -3.30
CA GLU A 89 -5.51 8.98 -4.13
C GLU A 89 -4.63 9.92 -3.30
N HIS A 90 -5.12 10.45 -2.18
CA HIS A 90 -4.30 11.33 -1.34
C HIS A 90 -3.44 10.56 -0.33
N VAL A 91 -3.99 9.53 0.32
CA VAL A 91 -3.28 8.82 1.40
C VAL A 91 -2.25 7.83 0.84
N PHE A 92 -2.57 7.14 -0.26
CA PHE A 92 -1.69 6.14 -0.88
C PHE A 92 -0.34 6.74 -1.32
N LEU A 93 -0.32 8.00 -1.77
CA LEU A 93 0.90 8.68 -2.22
C LEU A 93 1.98 8.74 -1.14
N PHE A 94 1.61 8.72 0.14
CA PHE A 94 2.57 8.80 1.23
C PHE A 94 3.23 7.46 1.57
N LEU A 95 2.62 6.32 1.20
CA LEU A 95 3.12 4.99 1.59
C LEU A 95 4.58 4.75 1.16
N PRO A 96 4.99 4.97 -0.11
CA PRO A 96 6.39 4.79 -0.52
C PRO A 96 7.37 5.66 0.27
N PHE A 97 6.98 6.89 0.64
CA PHE A 97 7.86 7.80 1.38
C PHE A 97 7.98 7.43 2.86
N ILE A 98 6.90 6.93 3.48
CA ILE A 98 6.95 6.37 4.84
C ILE A 98 7.83 5.11 4.83
N GLY A 99 7.67 4.24 3.82
CA GLY A 99 8.54 3.08 3.62
C GLY A 99 10.00 3.45 3.42
N LEU A 100 10.28 4.51 2.65
CA LEU A 100 11.62 5.04 2.42
C LEU A 100 12.24 5.55 3.72
N LEU A 101 11.48 6.27 4.55
CA LEU A 101 11.93 6.71 5.86
C LEU A 101 12.27 5.51 6.77
N ALA A 102 11.39 4.52 6.85
CA ALA A 102 11.65 3.30 7.62
C ALA A 102 12.91 2.58 7.13
N TYR A 103 13.07 2.44 5.81
CA TYR A 103 14.25 1.87 5.18
C TYR A 103 15.53 2.61 5.59
N PHE A 104 15.55 3.95 5.49
CA PHE A 104 16.74 4.72 5.83
C PHE A 104 17.09 4.63 7.31
N LEU A 105 16.09 4.66 8.22
CA LEU A 105 16.33 4.50 9.65
C LEU A 105 16.89 3.11 9.98
N ILE A 106 16.38 2.06 9.33
CA ILE A 106 16.89 0.69 9.49
C ILE A 106 18.36 0.59 9.06
N HIS A 107 18.69 1.13 7.88
CA HIS A 107 20.02 0.98 7.29
C HIS A 107 21.06 1.89 7.93
N SER A 108 20.68 3.10 8.36
CA SER A 108 21.58 4.03 9.05
C SER A 108 21.93 3.60 10.47
N HIS A 109 20.97 3.08 11.24
CA HIS A 109 21.23 2.62 12.59
C HIS A 109 21.81 1.19 12.63
N GLY A 110 21.48 0.34 11.66
CA GLY A 110 22.11 -0.97 11.49
C GLY A 110 22.12 -1.82 12.77
N GLU A 111 23.31 -2.22 13.22
CA GLU A 111 23.47 -3.03 14.44
C GLU A 111 23.17 -2.26 15.74
N ASN A 112 23.19 -0.92 15.73
CA ASN A 112 22.87 -0.13 16.91
C ASN A 112 21.41 -0.32 17.35
N LEU A 113 20.54 -0.78 16.44
CA LEU A 113 19.15 -1.14 16.75
C LEU A 113 19.04 -2.19 17.87
N VAL A 114 20.04 -3.07 18.08
CA VAL A 114 20.03 -4.01 19.21
C VAL A 114 20.00 -3.28 20.56
N LYS A 115 20.66 -2.12 20.65
CA LYS A 115 20.81 -1.33 21.88
C LYS A 115 19.79 -0.19 21.96
N GLU A 116 19.45 0.41 20.83
CA GLU A 116 18.63 1.63 20.75
C GLU A 116 17.13 1.35 20.76
N ARG A 117 16.57 1.07 21.93
CA ARG A 117 15.14 0.76 22.08
C ARG A 117 14.20 1.86 21.53
N LYS A 118 14.55 3.14 21.72
CA LYS A 118 13.73 4.27 21.23
C LYS A 118 13.65 4.30 19.71
N THR A 119 14.80 4.17 19.03
CA THR A 119 14.88 4.10 17.56
C THR A 119 14.06 2.93 17.03
N ARG A 120 14.17 1.75 17.66
CA ARG A 120 13.36 0.59 17.27
C ARG A 120 11.88 0.84 17.37
N HIS A 121 11.40 1.38 18.49
CA HIS A 121 9.97 1.67 18.66
C HIS A 121 9.47 2.68 17.61
N ALA A 122 10.28 3.67 17.25
CA ALA A 122 9.94 4.61 16.18
C ALA A 122 9.80 3.89 14.82
N ILE A 123 10.77 3.02 14.47
CA ILE A 123 10.69 2.22 13.24
C ILE A 123 9.48 1.27 13.28
N GLN A 124 9.20 0.63 14.40
CA GLN A 124 8.02 -0.24 14.57
C GLN A 124 6.71 0.54 14.39
N LEU A 125 6.62 1.76 14.91
CA LEU A 125 5.46 2.63 14.71
C LEU A 125 5.29 3.02 13.24
N LEU A 126 6.38 3.33 12.53
CA LEU A 126 6.35 3.57 11.09
C LEU A 126 5.87 2.33 10.32
N CYS A 127 6.39 1.15 10.66
CA CYS A 127 5.96 -0.11 10.03
C CYS A 127 4.49 -0.42 10.32
N LEU A 128 4.02 -0.22 11.57
CA LEU A 128 2.62 -0.35 11.92
C LEU A 128 1.74 0.60 11.12
N MET A 129 2.17 1.85 10.95
CA MET A 129 1.46 2.84 10.14
C MET A 129 1.36 2.40 8.67
N ILE A 130 2.46 1.90 8.09
CA ILE A 130 2.46 1.33 6.73
C ILE A 130 1.44 0.17 6.63
N VAL A 131 1.43 -0.73 7.61
CA VAL A 131 0.52 -1.88 7.63
C VAL A 131 -0.94 -1.43 7.72
N LEU A 132 -1.27 -0.56 8.67
CA LEU A 132 -2.64 -0.07 8.87
C LEU A 132 -3.16 0.70 7.64
N ILE A 133 -2.33 1.60 7.09
CA ILE A 133 -2.69 2.33 5.88
C ILE A 133 -2.83 1.38 4.69
N GLY A 134 -1.89 0.46 4.49
CA GLY A 134 -1.90 -0.49 3.38
C GLY A 134 -3.09 -1.45 3.41
N LEU A 135 -3.44 -1.99 4.58
CA LEU A 135 -4.67 -2.80 4.74
C LEU A 135 -5.93 -1.97 4.46
N SER A 136 -5.94 -0.70 4.88
CA SER A 136 -7.04 0.21 4.57
C SER A 136 -7.15 0.46 3.05
N MET A 137 -6.03 0.54 2.32
CA MET A 137 -6.02 0.66 0.86
C MET A 137 -6.63 -0.57 0.17
N ALA A 138 -6.34 -1.78 0.67
CA ALA A 138 -6.93 -3.00 0.15
C ALA A 138 -8.46 -3.01 0.37
N GLY A 139 -8.91 -2.69 1.60
CA GLY A 139 -10.33 -2.58 1.93
C GLY A 139 -11.07 -1.56 1.07
N MET A 140 -10.52 -0.36 0.91
CA MET A 140 -11.09 0.66 0.03
C MET A 140 -11.06 0.23 -1.45
N GLY A 141 -10.03 -0.51 -1.88
CA GLY A 141 -9.97 -1.10 -3.23
C GLY A 141 -11.15 -2.03 -3.51
N TYR A 142 -11.47 -2.91 -2.56
CA TYR A 142 -12.65 -3.78 -2.64
C TYR A 142 -13.96 -2.99 -2.77
N LEU A 143 -14.13 -1.90 -2.01
CA LEU A 143 -15.32 -1.06 -2.05
C LEU A 143 -15.47 -0.32 -3.39
N ILE A 144 -14.36 0.18 -3.95
CA ILE A 144 -14.34 0.81 -5.29
C ILE A 144 -14.70 -0.21 -6.36
N SER A 145 -14.11 -1.40 -6.33
CA SER A 145 -14.45 -2.47 -7.28
C SER A 145 -15.90 -2.93 -7.15
N THR A 146 -16.47 -2.87 -5.95
CA THR A 146 -17.89 -3.17 -5.72
C THR A 146 -18.78 -2.11 -6.36
N GLY A 147 -18.46 -0.82 -6.20
CA GLY A 147 -19.17 0.26 -6.88
C GLY A 147 -19.16 0.09 -8.41
N ALA A 148 -18.03 -0.30 -8.99
CA ALA A 148 -17.92 -0.56 -10.42
C ALA A 148 -18.75 -1.77 -10.88
N ARG A 149 -18.73 -2.88 -10.13
CA ARG A 149 -19.55 -4.07 -10.43
C ARG A 149 -21.05 -3.76 -10.37
N ASN A 150 -21.49 -3.06 -9.32
CA ASN A 150 -22.89 -2.70 -9.14
C ASN A 150 -23.40 -1.77 -10.26
N ALA A 151 -22.54 -0.91 -10.81
CA ALA A 151 -22.88 -0.11 -11.99
C ALA A 151 -23.12 -0.98 -13.24
N LEU A 152 -22.24 -1.97 -13.48
CA LEU A 152 -22.41 -2.92 -14.60
C LEU A 152 -23.67 -3.77 -14.44
N GLU A 153 -23.93 -4.28 -13.24
CA GLU A 153 -25.12 -5.08 -12.93
C GLU A 153 -26.42 -4.28 -13.07
N ALA A 154 -26.37 -2.97 -12.80
CA ALA A 154 -27.47 -2.04 -13.05
C ALA A 154 -27.65 -1.68 -14.54
N GLY A 155 -26.84 -2.22 -15.44
CA GLY A 155 -26.93 -1.99 -16.88
C GLY A 155 -26.40 -0.63 -17.33
N VAL A 156 -25.55 0.03 -16.52
CA VAL A 156 -24.93 1.30 -16.89
C VAL A 156 -23.95 1.09 -18.04
N THR A 157 -24.13 1.87 -19.10
CA THR A 157 -23.23 1.95 -20.26
C THR A 157 -22.70 3.37 -20.41
N ILE A 158 -21.41 3.51 -20.68
CA ILE A 158 -20.67 4.76 -20.86
C ILE A 158 -19.93 4.76 -22.19
#